data_AF-A0A942UAW7-F1
#
_entry.id   AF-A0A942UAW7-F1
#
_cell.length_a   1.000
_cell.length_b   1.000
_cell.length_c   1.000
_cell.angle_alpha   90.00
_cell.angle_beta   90.00
_cell.angle_gamma   90.00
#
_symmetry.space_group_name_H-M   'P 1'
#
loop_
_entity.id
_entity.type
_entity.pdbx_description
1 polymer ?
#
loop_
_entity_poly.entity_id
_entity_poly.type
_entity_poly.pdbx_seq_one_letter_code
_entity_poly.pdbx_strand_id
1 'polypeptide(L)' 'MDRFRRSLIGYCNYYCITDNTQSVNKFRDKIGYLLFKWLNRRSQRKSFTRGKFRLFLNKYPLPYARVKINIYDLRKGID' A
#
# COMPACT_ATOMS: atom_id res chain seq x y z
N MET A 1 10.10 -9.91 -2.91
CA MET A 1 9.05 -8.85 -2.72
C MET A 1 8.08 -9.21 -1.59
N ASP A 2 8.10 -10.44 -1.12
CA ASP A 2 7.04 -11.03 -0.28
C ASP A 2 7.01 -10.44 1.12
N ARG A 3 8.18 -10.19 1.73
CA ARG A 3 8.26 -9.51 3.04
C ARG A 3 7.58 -8.15 3.01
N PHE A 4 7.91 -7.33 2.02
CA PHE A 4 7.32 -6.00 1.84
C PHE A 4 5.80 -6.08 1.63
N ARG A 5 5.35 -7.02 0.80
CA ARG A 5 3.92 -7.26 0.57
C ARG A 5 3.21 -7.66 1.87
N ARG A 6 3.77 -8.58 2.65
CA ARG A 6 3.22 -9.00 3.95
C ARG A 6 3.12 -7.85 4.94
N SER A 7 4.17 -7.03 5.07
CA SER A 7 4.14 -5.84 5.94
C SER A 7 3.04 -4.85 5.53
N LEU A 8 2.89 -4.59 4.23
CA LEU A 8 1.87 -3.67 3.73
C LEU A 8 0.46 -4.23 3.89
N ILE A 9 0.27 -5.55 3.73
CA ILE A 9 -1.00 -6.22 4.05
C ILE A 9 -1.33 -6.06 5.53
N GLY A 10 -0.37 -6.30 6.43
CA GLY A 10 -0.57 -6.12 7.88
C GLY A 10 -0.97 -4.69 8.23
N TYR A 11 -0.28 -3.70 7.66
CA TYR A 11 -0.62 -2.29 7.84
C TYR A 11 -2.05 -1.98 7.37
N CYS A 12 -2.42 -2.40 6.15
CA CYS A 12 -3.78 -2.20 5.65
C CYS A 12 -4.82 -2.93 6.50
N ASN A 13 -4.53 -4.14 6.99
CA ASN A 13 -5.47 -4.87 7.84
C ASN A 13 -5.73 -4.16 9.17
N TYR A 14 -4.70 -3.52 9.74
CA TYR A 14 -4.81 -2.83 11.02
C TYR A 14 -5.42 -1.43 10.88
N TYR A 15 -5.01 -0.65 9.87
CA TYR A 15 -5.36 0.76 9.75
C TYR A 15 -6.51 1.06 8.78
N CYS A 16 -6.93 0.13 7.91
CA CYS A 16 -7.95 0.39 6.90
C CYS A 16 -9.38 0.21 7.44
N ILE A 17 -9.74 1.07 8.39
CA ILE A 17 -11.11 1.29 8.88
C ILE A 17 -11.86 2.29 8.01
N THR A 18 -13.20 2.31 8.06
CA THR A 18 -14.05 3.17 7.20
C THR A 18 -13.56 4.62 7.11
N ASP A 19 -13.27 5.25 8.25
CA ASP A 19 -12.90 6.68 8.31
C ASP A 19 -11.40 6.96 8.05
N ASN A 20 -10.57 5.91 7.93
CA ASN A 20 -9.12 6.07 7.75
C ASN A 20 -8.63 5.66 6.34
N THR A 21 -9.55 5.29 5.44
CA THR A 21 -9.23 4.86 4.07
C THR A 21 -8.38 5.87 3.30
N GLN A 22 -8.68 7.17 3.45
CA GLN A 22 -7.96 8.23 2.76
C GLN A 22 -6.48 8.29 3.19
N SER A 23 -6.19 8.18 4.49
CA SER A 23 -4.83 8.17 5.02
C SER A 23 -4.06 6.92 4.58
N VAL A 24 -4.71 5.76 4.57
CA VAL A 24 -4.09 4.50 4.11
C VAL A 24 -3.77 4.57 2.61
N ASN A 25 -4.64 5.18 1.80
CA ASN A 25 -4.35 5.42 0.38
C ASN A 25 -3.15 6.36 0.18
N LYS A 26 -3.12 7.50 0.90
CA LYS A 26 -1.97 8.42 0.87
C LYS A 26 -0.67 7.73 1.29
N PHE A 27 -0.72 6.87 2.30
CA PHE A 27 0.42 6.08 2.73
C PHE A 27 0.90 5.11 1.63
N ARG A 28 -0.02 4.39 1.00
CA ARG A 28 0.26 3.48 -0.12
C ARG A 28 0.95 4.20 -1.29
N ASP A 29 0.52 5.41 -1.63
CA ASP A 29 1.13 6.20 -2.70
C ASP A 29 2.57 6.62 -2.36
N LYS A 30 2.81 7.08 -1.11
CA LYS A 30 4.15 7.39 -0.61
C LYS A 30 5.06 6.18 -0.64
N ILE A 31 4.54 5.02 -0.27
CA ILE A 31 5.25 3.73 -0.33
C ILE A 31 5.62 3.38 -1.78
N GLY A 32 4.72 3.59 -2.75
CA GLY A 32 5.00 3.41 -4.17
C GLY A 32 6.15 4.30 -4.66
N TYR A 33 6.18 5.56 -4.24
CA TYR A 33 7.28 6.48 -4.55
C TYR A 33 8.60 6.05 -3.92
N LEU A 34 8.59 5.66 -2.64
CA LEU A 34 9.79 5.17 -1.94
C LEU A 34 10.34 3.90 -2.61
N LEU A 35 9.47 2.96 -3.00
CA LEU A 35 9.88 1.76 -3.70
C LEU A 35 10.58 2.09 -5.03
N PHE A 36 10.01 2.99 -5.82
CA PHE A 36 10.63 3.47 -7.05
C PHE A 36 12.01 4.10 -6.80
N LYS A 37 12.12 4.97 -5.78
CA LYS A 37 13.38 5.63 -5.39
C LYS A 37 14.44 4.61 -4.99
N TRP A 38 14.10 3.65 -4.13
CA TRP A 38 15.06 2.68 -3.59
C TRP A 38 15.47 1.62 -4.60
N LEU A 39 14.58 1.19 -5.50
CA LEU A 39 14.94 0.29 -6.60
C LEU A 39 15.96 0.94 -7.55
N ASN A 40 15.73 2.21 -7.92
CA ASN A 40 16.68 2.96 -8.74
C ASN A 40 18.01 3.26 -8.02
N ARG A 41 17.99 3.39 -6.69
CA ARG A 41 19.23 3.58 -5.91
C ARG A 41 20.02 2.29 -5.74
N ARG A 42 19.35 1.17 -5.46
CA ARG A 42 19.98 -0.15 -5.23
C ARG A 42 20.76 -0.65 -6.43
N SER A 43 20.30 -0.32 -7.64
CA SER A 43 20.85 -0.87 -8.87
C SER A 43 22.16 -0.22 -9.32
N GLN A 44 22.70 0.82 -8.66
CA GLN A 44 23.82 1.67 -9.14
C GLN A 44 23.62 2.30 -10.55
N ARG A 45 22.52 1.94 -11.23
CA ARG A 45 22.01 2.45 -12.50
C ARG A 45 20.56 2.85 -12.27
N LYS A 46 20.13 4.01 -12.78
CA LYS A 46 18.71 4.41 -12.84
C LYS A 46 17.97 3.57 -13.88
N SER A 47 17.86 2.27 -13.65
CA SER A 47 17.34 1.28 -14.61
C SER A 47 15.81 1.32 -14.75
N PHE A 48 15.11 1.83 -13.74
CA PHE A 48 13.66 1.93 -13.72
C PHE A 48 13.19 3.32 -14.19
N THR A 49 12.66 3.37 -15.41
CA THR A 49 11.79 4.48 -15.85
C THR A 49 10.41 4.36 -15.21
N ARG A 50 9.60 5.43 -15.21
CA ARG A 50 8.22 5.38 -14.71
C ARG A 50 7.37 4.32 -15.44
N GLY A 51 7.53 4.19 -16.76
CA GLY A 51 6.84 3.18 -17.56
C GLY A 51 7.21 1.74 -17.15
N LYS A 52 8.52 1.45 -17.04
CA LYS A 52 8.99 0.14 -16.54
C LYS A 52 8.49 -0.13 -15.12
N PHE A 53 8.44 0.90 -14.27
CA PHE A 53 7.93 0.78 -12.91
C PHE A 53 6.44 0.44 -12.87
N ARG A 54 5.65 1.02 -13.78
CA ARG A 54 4.22 0.67 -13.92
C ARG A 54 4.03 -0.77 -14.36
N LEU A 55 4.81 -1.25 -15.34
CA LEU A 55 4.81 -2.66 -15.74
C LEU A 55 5.22 -3.59 -14.58
N PHE A 56 6.22 -3.19 -13.80
CA PHE A 56 6.62 -3.92 -12.60
C PHE A 56 5.49 -3.99 -11.56
N LEU A 57 4.77 -2.89 -11.33
CA LEU A 57 3.60 -2.89 -10.44
C LEU A 57 2.43 -3.70 -11.00
N ASN A 58 2.28 -3.84 -12.32
CA ASN A 58 1.29 -4.75 -12.89
C ASN A 58 1.62 -6.21 -12.58
N LYS A 59 2.91 -6.59 -12.63
CA LYS A 59 3.37 -7.93 -12.26
C LYS A 59 3.35 -8.17 -10.75
N TYR A 60 3.67 -7.14 -9.96
CA TYR A 60 3.73 -7.18 -8.49
C TYR A 60 2.87 -6.08 -7.88
N PRO A 61 1.53 -6.22 -7.91
CA PRO A 61 0.62 -5.17 -7.46
C PRO A 61 0.76 -4.90 -5.97
N LEU A 62 0.78 -3.61 -5.62
CA LEU A 62 0.70 -3.16 -4.23
C LEU A 62 -0.70 -3.52 -3.68
N PRO A 63 -0.77 -4.14 -2.48
CA PRO A 63 -2.02 -4.40 -1.78
C PRO A 63 -2.93 -3.17 -1.81
N TYR A 64 -4.20 -3.38 -2.14
CA TYR A 64 -5.19 -2.31 -2.16
C TYR A 64 -5.68 -2.02 -0.74
N ALA A 65 -5.89 -0.76 -0.43
CA ALA A 65 -6.54 -0.34 0.81
C ALA A 65 -8.04 -0.66 0.68
N ARG A 66 -8.46 -1.82 1.16
CA ARG A 66 -9.88 -2.18 1.26
C ARG A 66 -10.30 -1.98 2.71
N VAL A 67 -11.43 -1.31 2.92
CA VAL A 67 -12.06 -1.22 4.24
C VAL A 67 -12.21 -2.65 4.78
N LYS A 68 -11.59 -2.92 5.93
CA LYS A 68 -11.68 -4.21 6.61
C LYS A 68 -12.72 -4.21 7.71
N ILE A 69 -12.86 -3.07 8.38
CA ILE A 69 -13.74 -2.91 9.54
C ILE A 69 -14.60 -1.68 9.31
N ASN A 70 -15.91 -1.88 9.39
CA ASN A 70 -16.84 -0.78 9.46
C ASN A 70 -17.12 -0.39 10.91
N ILE A 71 -16.54 0.74 11.33
CA ILE A 71 -16.66 1.22 12.72
C ILE A 71 -18.10 1.62 13.08
N TYR A 72 -18.93 1.95 12.09
CA TYR A 72 -20.33 2.30 12.32
C TYR A 72 -21.20 1.07 12.60
N ASP A 73 -20.85 -0.10 12.05
CA ASP A 73 -21.56 -1.35 12.32
C ASP A 73 -21.23 -1.90 13.71
N LEU A 74 -20.00 -1.66 14.21
CA LEU A 74 -19.60 -2.02 15.57
C LEU A 74 -20.35 -1.25 16.67
N ARG A 75 -20.83 -0.05 16.37
CA ARG A 75 -21.55 0.79 17.33
C ARG A 75 -22.97 0.30 17.59
N LYS A 76 -23.61 -0.38 16.63
CA LYS A 76 -25.01 -0.84 16.72
C LYS A 76 -25.26 -1.93 17.77
N GLY A 77 -24.22 -2.54 18.34
CA GLY A 77 -24.35 -3.56 19.39
C GLY A 77 -24.13 -3.03 20.81
N ILE A 78 -23.96 -1.72 20.98
CA ILE A 78 -23.67 -1.07 22.28
C ILE A 78 -24.87 -0.22 22.74
N ASP A 79 -25.88 -0.06 21.90
CA ASP A 79 -27.14 0.66 22.19
C ASP A 79 -28.24 -0.32 22.66
#